data_AF-A0A4Q3A402-F1
#
_entry.id   AF-A0A4Q3A402-F1
#
_cell.length_a   1.000
_cell.length_b   1.000
_cell.length_c   1.000
_cell.angle_alpha   90.00
_cell.angle_beta   90.00
_cell.angle_gamma   90.00
#
_symmetry.space_group_name_H-M   'P 1'
#
loop_
_entity.id
_entity.type
_entity.pdbx_description
1 polymer ?
#
loop_
_entity_poly.entity_id
_entity_poly.type
_entity_poly.pdbx_seq_one_letter_code
_entity_poly.pdbx_strand_id
1 'polypeptide(L)' 'LSRIFKDEIRHVRAGTKWFESACAAANLAPEAAWQALVIRHYKGMLKPPFNDSARDSAGLSRESYEALAAG' A
#
# COMPACT_ATOMS: atom_id res chain seq x y z
N LEU A 1 -15.71 -17.51 0.42
CA LEU A 1 -15.22 -16.19 -0.04
C LEU A 1 -14.72 -15.29 1.11
N SER A 2 -15.27 -15.37 2.33
CA SER A 2 -14.83 -14.53 3.48
C SER A 2 -13.45 -14.84 4.05
N ARG A 3 -12.91 -16.04 3.85
CA ARG A 3 -11.57 -16.43 4.35
C ARG A 3 -10.45 -15.75 3.55
N ILE A 4 -10.54 -15.79 2.23
CA ILE A 4 -9.58 -15.14 1.31
C ILE A 4 -9.46 -13.65 1.63
N PHE A 5 -10.58 -12.95 1.81
CA PHE A 5 -10.55 -11.51 2.11
C PHE A 5 -9.84 -11.17 3.44
N LYS A 6 -10.04 -11.96 4.50
CA LYS A 6 -9.36 -11.76 5.78
C LYS A 6 -7.88 -12.13 5.72
N ASP A 7 -7.54 -13.15 4.94
CA ASP A 7 -6.16 -13.58 4.73
C ASP A 7 -5.38 -12.51 3.95
N GLU A 8 -5.98 -11.89 2.94
CA GLU A 8 -5.38 -10.77 2.21
C GLU A 8 -5.17 -9.53 3.09
N ILE A 9 -6.12 -9.19 3.99
CA ILE A 9 -5.89 -8.07 4.93
C ILE A 9 -4.70 -8.34 5.85
N ARG A 10 -4.56 -9.58 6.35
CA ARG A 10 -3.40 -9.96 7.18
C ARG A 10 -2.10 -9.92 6.38
N HIS A 11 -2.13 -10.37 5.14
CA HIS A 11 -0.98 -10.36 4.25
C HIS A 11 -0.52 -8.91 3.97
N VAL A 12 -1.43 -8.02 3.56
CA VAL A 12 -1.11 -6.61 3.31
C VAL A 12 -0.59 -5.96 4.58
N ARG A 13 -1.22 -6.21 5.75
CA ARG A 13 -0.74 -5.66 7.04
C ARG A 13 0.68 -6.10 7.38
N ALA A 14 1.02 -7.36 7.14
CA ALA A 14 2.37 -7.87 7.38
C ALA A 14 3.39 -7.19 6.45
N GLY A 15 3.03 -7.01 5.17
CA GLY A 15 3.83 -6.28 4.19
C GLY A 15 4.06 -4.83 4.58
N THR A 16 3.00 -4.11 4.97
CA THR A 16 3.07 -2.71 5.40
C THR A 16 4.01 -2.54 6.58
N LYS A 17 3.87 -3.36 7.64
CA LYS A 17 4.75 -3.27 8.82
C LYS A 17 6.22 -3.51 8.49
N TRP A 18 6.51 -4.48 7.64
CA TRP A 18 7.88 -4.75 7.22
C TRP A 18 8.45 -3.57 6.41
N PHE A 19 7.63 -3.01 5.52
CA PHE A 19 8.01 -1.86 4.70
C PHE A 19 8.27 -0.60 5.54
N GLU A 20 7.42 -0.30 6.52
CA GLU A 20 7.62 0.80 7.46
C GLU A 20 8.92 0.63 8.25
N SER A 21 9.19 -0.58 8.75
CA SER A 21 10.45 -0.89 9.44
C SER A 21 11.67 -0.68 8.56
N ALA A 22 11.61 -1.12 7.29
CA ALA A 22 12.68 -0.90 6.32
C ALA A 22 12.89 0.59 6.00
N CYS A 23 11.81 1.37 5.87
CA CYS A 23 11.88 2.81 5.67
C CYS A 23 12.48 3.52 6.88
N ALA A 24 12.10 3.13 8.11
CA ALA A 24 12.67 3.66 9.34
C ALA A 24 14.18 3.38 9.44
N ALA A 25 14.61 2.16 9.10
CA ALA A 25 16.03 1.79 9.08
C ALA A 25 16.83 2.57 8.01
N ALA A 26 16.19 2.93 6.90
CA ALA A 26 16.79 3.70 5.81
C ALA A 26 16.62 5.23 5.97
N ASN A 27 15.96 5.70 7.04
CA ASN A 27 15.57 7.09 7.24
C ASN A 27 14.80 7.69 6.05
N LEU A 28 13.87 6.92 5.49
CA LEU A 28 13.00 7.30 4.37
C LEU A 28 11.57 7.53 4.85
N ALA A 29 10.88 8.49 4.21
CA ALA A 29 9.45 8.65 4.36
C ALA A 29 8.71 7.49 3.65
N PRO A 30 7.93 6.66 4.35
CA PRO A 30 7.30 5.47 3.79
C PRO A 30 6.41 5.77 2.58
N GLU A 31 5.59 6.81 2.64
CA GLU A 31 4.66 7.20 1.57
C GLU A 31 5.40 7.52 0.26
N ALA A 32 6.42 8.37 0.34
CA ALA A 32 7.22 8.77 -0.81
C ALA A 32 8.02 7.59 -1.38
N ALA A 33 8.59 6.74 -0.51
CA ALA A 33 9.30 5.53 -0.94
C ALA A 33 8.36 4.55 -1.63
N TRP A 34 7.15 4.36 -1.10
CA TRP A 34 6.15 3.48 -1.68
C TRP A 34 5.73 3.98 -3.07
N GLN A 35 5.42 5.27 -3.19
CA GLN A 35 5.08 5.88 -4.48
C GLN A 35 6.19 5.72 -5.51
N ALA A 36 7.45 5.97 -5.13
CA ALA A 36 8.59 5.80 -6.00
C ALA A 36 8.75 4.33 -6.48
N LEU A 37 8.55 3.37 -5.59
CA LEU A 37 8.61 1.94 -5.93
C LEU A 37 7.47 1.54 -6.87
N VAL A 38 6.24 2.01 -6.61
CA VAL A 38 5.09 1.75 -7.48
C VAL A 38 5.32 2.34 -8.87
N ILE A 39 5.75 3.60 -8.99
CA ILE A 39 6.06 4.22 -10.29
C ILE A 39 7.18 3.47 -11.03
N ARG A 40 8.21 3.05 -10.30
CA ARG A 40 9.37 2.36 -10.88
C ARG A 40 9.00 0.98 -11.43
N HIS A 41 8.24 0.21 -10.67
CA HIS A 41 8.03 -1.22 -10.91
C HIS A 41 6.65 -1.58 -11.47
N TYR A 42 5.62 -0.78 -11.21
CA TYR A 42 4.27 -0.97 -11.74
C TYR A 42 4.04 -0.05 -12.93
N LYS A 43 3.83 -0.65 -14.11
CA LYS A 43 3.61 0.09 -15.38
C LYS A 43 2.14 0.35 -15.70
N GLY A 44 1.23 -0.18 -14.87
CA GLY A 44 -0.21 0.05 -15.00
C GLY A 44 -0.66 1.31 -14.26
N MET A 45 -1.86 1.78 -14.59
CA MET A 45 -2.57 2.73 -13.74
C MET A 45 -3.18 2.00 -12.55
N LEU A 46 -3.07 2.59 -11.35
CA LEU A 46 -3.90 2.17 -10.24
C LEU A 46 -5.34 2.58 -10.54
N LYS A 47 -6.18 1.59 -10.86
CA LYS A 47 -7.59 1.83 -11.19
C LYS A 47 -8.45 1.75 -9.92
N PRO A 48 -9.31 2.75 -9.67
CA PRO A 48 -10.36 2.64 -8.67
C PRO A 48 -11.40 1.56 -9.06
N PRO A 49 -12.23 1.07 -8.11
CA PRO A 49 -12.29 1.48 -6.71
C PRO A 49 -11.20 0.80 -5.85
N PHE A 50 -10.50 1.59 -5.04
CA PHE A 50 -9.64 1.05 -3.99
C PHE A 50 -10.53 0.60 -2.84
N ASN A 51 -10.27 -0.60 -2.31
CA ASN A 51 -10.98 -1.06 -1.11
C ASN A 51 -10.40 -0.35 0.11
N ASP A 52 -10.83 0.90 0.30
CA ASP A 52 -10.26 1.83 1.29
C ASP A 52 -10.33 1.26 2.70
N SER A 53 -11.44 0.64 3.08
CA SER A 53 -11.63 0.06 4.42
C SER A 53 -10.68 -1.12 4.69
N ALA A 54 -10.37 -1.92 3.67
CA ALA A 54 -9.39 -3.00 3.77
C ALA A 54 -7.95 -2.49 3.85
N ARG A 55 -7.63 -1.43 3.09
CA ARG A 55 -6.29 -0.81 3.04
C ARG A 55 -5.97 -0.05 4.33
N ASP A 56 -6.92 0.70 4.84
CA ASP A 56 -6.84 1.35 6.15
C ASP A 56 -6.66 0.29 7.26
N SER A 57 -7.45 -0.79 7.22
CA SER A 57 -7.29 -1.94 8.11
C SER A 57 -5.94 -2.66 7.96
N ALA A 58 -5.18 -2.41 6.90
CA ALA A 58 -3.85 -2.97 6.67
C ALA A 58 -2.72 -1.95 6.94
N GLY A 59 -3.04 -0.71 7.32
CA GLY A 59 -2.09 0.36 7.58
C GLY A 59 -1.55 1.06 6.33
N LEU A 60 -2.10 0.78 5.13
CA LEU A 60 -1.70 1.49 3.92
C LEU A 60 -2.46 2.82 3.86
N SER A 61 -1.76 3.92 4.08
CA SER A 61 -2.35 5.26 4.09
C SER A 61 -3.00 5.60 2.75
N ARG A 62 -4.15 6.29 2.81
CA ARG A 62 -4.91 6.70 1.63
C ARG A 62 -4.11 7.59 0.68
N GLU A 63 -3.31 8.48 1.24
CA GLU A 63 -2.41 9.38 0.51
C GLU A 63 -1.38 8.64 -0.35
N SER A 64 -1.00 7.42 0.05
CA SER A 64 -0.03 6.61 -0.70
C SER A 64 -0.51 6.31 -2.12
N TYR A 65 -1.77 5.90 -2.29
CA TYR A 65 -2.30 5.43 -3.58
C TYR A 65 -3.18 6.44 -4.31
N GLU A 66 -3.81 7.40 -3.62
CA GLU A 66 -4.57 8.47 -4.28
C GLU A 66 -3.70 9.33 -5.20
N ALA A 67 -2.47 9.64 -4.78
CA ALA A 67 -1.51 10.40 -5.61
C ALA A 67 -1.09 9.68 -6.90
N LEU A 68 -1.31 8.36 -6.98
CA LEU A 68 -0.95 7.51 -8.11
C LEU A 68 -2.17 7.06 -8.93
N ALA A 69 -3.38 7.35 -8.47
CA ALA A 69 -4.59 7.08 -9.19
C ALA A 69 -4.75 8.15 -10.28
N ALA A 70 -4.87 7.72 -11.53
CA ALA A 70 -5.33 8.62 -12.59
C ALA A 70 -6.84 8.77 -12.47
N GLY A 71 -7.32 10.00 -12.64
CA GLY A 71 -8.75 10.30 -12.77
C GLY A 71 -9.39 9.61 -13.97
#